data_AF-A0A7L8S0E0-F1
#
_entry.id   AF-A0A7L8S0E0-F1
#
_cell.length_a   1.000
_cell.length_b   1.000
_cell.length_c   1.000
_cell.angle_alpha   90.00
_cell.angle_beta   90.00
_cell.angle_gamma   90.00
#
_symmetry.space_group_name_H-M   'P 1'
#
loop_
_entity.id
_entity.type
_entity.pdbx_description
1 polymer ?
#
loop_
_entity_poly.entity_id
_entity_poly.type
_entity_poly.pdbx_seq_one_letter_code
_entity_poly.pdbx_strand_id
1 'polypeptide(L)'
;MKAKLLAAVTMLAVAGCASQPADYATTLSAKDPKWRSADCTKARVEAANYAAQEKETLSVSAGLLLGPYGLGIAMAGKEHRAKMRKQFARNMHLKCSSKPLPASLASSADTAKR
;
A
#
# COMPACT_ATOMS: atom_id res chain seq x y z
N MET A 1 -39.04 9.42 29.02
CA MET A 1 -38.03 10.21 28.29
C MET A 1 -36.72 10.19 29.05
N LYS A 2 -35.61 9.79 28.40
CA LYS A 2 -34.19 10.16 28.65
C LYS A 2 -33.30 9.03 28.12
N ALA A 3 -33.14 9.03 26.80
CA ALA A 3 -32.15 8.21 26.10
C ALA A 3 -30.75 8.66 26.56
N LYS A 4 -29.97 7.72 27.09
CA LYS A 4 -28.55 7.93 27.41
C LYS A 4 -27.78 7.91 26.09
N LEU A 5 -27.58 9.09 25.53
CA LEU A 5 -26.55 9.41 24.55
C LEU A 5 -25.19 9.13 25.19
N LEU A 6 -24.40 8.23 24.62
CA LEU A 6 -22.94 8.31 24.57
C LEU A 6 -22.51 7.46 23.38
N ALA A 7 -22.59 8.09 22.22
CA ALA A 7 -22.17 7.56 20.94
C ALA A 7 -20.66 7.27 20.98
N ALA A 8 -20.29 6.01 20.82
CA ALA A 8 -18.91 5.60 20.58
C ALA A 8 -18.50 6.15 19.21
N VAL A 9 -17.78 7.27 19.20
CA VAL A 9 -17.14 7.82 18.00
C VAL A 9 -15.94 6.93 17.67
N THR A 10 -16.19 5.83 16.96
CA THR A 10 -15.13 5.09 16.28
C THR A 10 -14.67 5.92 15.09
N MET A 11 -13.63 6.74 15.29
CA MET A 11 -12.89 7.34 14.19
C MET A 11 -12.12 6.23 13.48
N LEU A 12 -12.76 5.53 12.53
CA LEU A 12 -12.03 4.85 11.47
C LEU A 12 -11.44 5.95 10.60
N ALA A 13 -10.17 6.27 10.85
CA ALA A 13 -9.35 6.97 9.87
C ALA A 13 -9.31 6.08 8.62
N VAL A 14 -10.17 6.38 7.65
CA VAL A 14 -10.06 5.85 6.30
C VAL A 14 -8.88 6.56 5.65
N ALA A 15 -7.68 6.25 6.11
CA ALA A 15 -6.48 6.40 5.30
C ALA A 15 -6.81 5.60 4.03
N GLY A 16 -6.96 6.32 2.91
CA GLY A 16 -7.67 5.84 1.73
C GLY A 16 -7.29 4.42 1.32
N CYS A 17 -8.23 3.75 0.64
CA CYS A 17 -8.12 2.43 0.02
C CYS A 17 -6.99 2.30 -1.04
N ALA A 18 -5.87 2.99 -0.89
CA ALA A 18 -4.59 2.65 -1.49
C ALA A 18 -4.02 1.45 -0.73
N SER A 19 -4.50 0.27 -1.09
CA SER A 19 -4.08 -1.04 -0.57
C SER A 19 -2.56 -1.08 -0.35
N GLN A 20 -2.15 -1.39 0.88
CA GLN A 20 -0.76 -1.59 1.22
C GLN A 20 -0.18 -2.68 0.30
N PRO A 21 1.09 -2.60 -0.13
CA PRO A 21 1.66 -3.64 -1.00
C PRO A 21 1.58 -5.05 -0.39
N ALA A 22 1.54 -5.18 0.93
CA ALA A 22 1.26 -6.45 1.62
C ALA A 22 -0.17 -6.99 1.38
N ASP A 23 -1.19 -6.12 1.36
CA ASP A 23 -2.57 -6.52 1.00
C ASP A 23 -2.66 -6.97 -0.45
N TYR A 24 -1.89 -6.38 -1.37
CA TYR A 24 -1.87 -6.86 -2.74
C TYR A 24 -1.41 -8.33 -2.82
N ALA A 25 -0.56 -8.78 -1.90
CA ALA A 25 -0.10 -10.17 -1.86
C ALA A 25 -1.25 -11.16 -1.59
N THR A 26 -2.31 -10.75 -0.89
CA THR A 26 -3.47 -11.61 -0.61
C THR A 26 -4.37 -11.78 -1.83
N THR A 27 -4.32 -10.83 -2.77
CA THR A 27 -5.05 -10.89 -4.05
C THR A 27 -4.40 -11.83 -5.07
N LEU A 28 -3.14 -12.21 -4.84
CA LEU A 28 -2.39 -13.12 -5.71
C LEU A 28 -2.80 -14.58 -5.46
N SER A 29 -2.81 -15.37 -6.53
CA SER A 29 -3.21 -16.78 -6.45
C SER A 29 -2.10 -17.63 -5.84
N ALA A 30 -2.36 -18.22 -4.67
CA ALA A 30 -1.46 -19.18 -4.05
C ALA A 30 -1.27 -20.48 -4.85
N LYS A 31 -2.13 -20.71 -5.86
CA LYS A 31 -2.06 -21.85 -6.79
C LYS A 31 -1.16 -21.58 -8.01
N ASP A 32 -0.70 -20.34 -8.22
CA ASP A 32 0.19 -20.02 -9.34
C ASP A 32 1.55 -20.72 -9.12
N PRO A 33 2.14 -21.39 -10.12
CA PRO A 33 3.44 -22.06 -9.95
C PRO A 33 4.54 -21.08 -9.50
N LYS A 34 4.44 -19.80 -9.89
CA LYS A 34 5.38 -18.76 -9.48
C LYS A 34 5.25 -18.35 -8.02
N TRP A 35 4.13 -18.66 -7.37
CA TRP A 35 3.88 -18.32 -5.96
C TRP A 35 4.92 -18.92 -5.01
N ARG A 36 5.36 -20.16 -5.29
CA ARG A 36 6.35 -20.89 -4.48
C ARG A 36 7.80 -20.57 -4.85
N SER A 37 8.02 -19.69 -5.83
CA SER A 37 9.37 -19.31 -6.24
C SER A 37 10.08 -18.49 -5.16
N ALA A 38 11.42 -18.58 -5.15
CA ALA A 38 12.24 -17.75 -4.26
C ALA A 38 12.06 -16.25 -4.56
N ASP A 39 11.87 -15.89 -5.83
CA ASP A 39 11.67 -14.49 -6.24
C ASP A 39 10.34 -13.92 -5.74
N CYS A 40 9.27 -14.70 -5.79
CA CYS A 40 7.99 -14.29 -5.22
C CYS A 40 8.07 -14.15 -3.70
N THR A 41 8.74 -15.10 -3.03
CA THR A 41 8.93 -15.04 -1.57
C THR A 41 9.68 -13.78 -1.16
N LYS A 42 10.79 -13.46 -1.85
CA LYS A 42 11.56 -12.22 -1.63
C LYS A 42 10.69 -10.98 -1.85
N ALA A 43 9.95 -10.92 -2.95
CA ALA A 43 9.09 -9.78 -3.26
C ALA A 43 7.99 -9.54 -2.20
N ARG A 44 7.43 -10.62 -1.65
CA ARG A 44 6.44 -10.55 -0.57
C ARG A 44 7.05 -10.06 0.75
N VAL A 45 8.27 -10.52 1.08
CA VAL A 45 9.01 -10.04 2.25
C VAL A 45 9.38 -8.56 2.10
N GLU A 46 9.86 -8.14 0.93
CA GLU A 46 10.14 -6.73 0.62
C GLU A 46 8.88 -5.86 0.74
N ALA A 47 7.75 -6.33 0.20
CA ALA A 47 6.46 -5.64 0.31
C ALA A 47 5.98 -5.51 1.78
N ALA A 48 6.17 -6.56 2.59
CA ALA A 48 5.85 -6.53 4.02
C ALA A 48 6.77 -5.59 4.80
N ASN A 49 8.08 -5.60 4.52
CA ASN A 49 9.06 -4.71 5.14
C ASN A 49 8.78 -3.25 4.80
N TYR A 50 8.43 -2.95 3.54
CA TYR A 50 8.05 -1.60 3.14
C TYR A 50 6.77 -1.13 3.86
N ALA A 51 5.76 -2.00 3.98
CA ALA A 51 4.54 -1.70 4.72
C ALA A 51 4.82 -1.41 6.21
N ALA A 52 5.69 -2.18 6.84
CA ALA A 52 6.13 -1.93 8.21
C ALA A 52 6.87 -0.59 8.35
N GLN A 53 7.80 -0.29 7.45
CA GLN A 53 8.51 1.01 7.44
C GLN A 53 7.57 2.19 7.18
N GLU A 54 6.58 2.05 6.31
CA GLU A 54 5.57 3.10 6.12
C GLU A 54 4.75 3.34 7.38
N LYS A 55 4.40 2.28 8.11
CA LYS A 55 3.66 2.39 9.38
C LYS A 55 4.51 3.06 10.45
N GLU A 56 5.79 2.68 10.58
CA GLU A 56 6.74 3.29 11.51
C GLU A 56 7.01 4.76 11.17
N THR A 57 7.19 5.11 9.89
CA THR A 57 7.41 6.51 9.48
C THR A 57 6.17 7.39 9.59
N LEU A 58 4.97 6.80 9.69
CA LEU A 58 3.73 7.52 10.00
C LEU A 58 3.48 7.61 11.51
N SER A 59 3.88 6.59 12.28
CA SER A 59 3.78 6.60 13.75
C SER A 59 4.81 7.54 14.37
N VAL A 60 6.01 7.63 13.79
CA VAL A 60 6.97 8.72 14.01
C VAL A 60 6.37 9.96 13.37
N SER A 61 5.64 10.67 14.19
CA SER A 61 4.84 11.84 13.89
C SER A 61 5.65 12.97 13.25
N ALA A 62 5.95 12.87 11.95
CA ALA A 62 6.49 13.97 11.15
C ALA A 62 5.54 15.19 11.15
N GLY A 63 4.23 14.93 11.31
CA GLY A 63 3.22 15.98 11.51
C GLY A 63 3.21 16.62 12.90
N LEU A 64 3.79 15.97 13.92
CA LEU A 64 3.90 16.54 15.28
C LEU A 64 5.27 17.19 15.50
N LEU A 65 6.35 16.61 14.95
CA LEU A 65 7.72 17.11 15.10
C LEU A 65 7.98 18.42 14.33
N LEU A 66 7.33 18.61 13.18
CA LEU A 66 7.54 19.78 12.32
C LEU A 66 6.45 20.85 12.50
N GLY A 67 5.54 20.67 13.47
CA GLY A 67 4.44 21.60 13.75
C GLY A 67 3.52 21.82 12.52
N PRO A 68 2.89 23.01 12.38
CA PRO A 68 1.89 23.26 11.33
C PRO A 68 2.46 23.12 9.90
N TYR A 69 3.76 23.34 9.71
CA TYR A 69 4.44 23.17 8.42
C TYR A 69 4.69 21.69 8.06
N GLY A 70 4.72 20.81 9.05
CA GLY A 70 4.89 19.36 8.87
C GLY A 70 3.76 18.69 8.09
N LEU A 71 2.54 19.23 8.21
CA LEU A 71 1.36 18.72 7.51
C LEU A 71 1.53 18.79 6.00
N GLY A 72 2.08 19.88 5.47
CA GLY A 72 2.32 20.05 4.03
C GLY A 72 3.32 19.03 3.48
N ILE A 73 4.43 18.81 4.19
CA ILE A 73 5.45 17.83 3.81
C ILE A 73 4.92 16.39 3.94
N ALA A 74 4.14 16.10 4.98
CA ALA A 74 3.47 14.81 5.15
C ALA A 74 2.41 14.57 4.06
N MET A 75 1.80 15.61 3.49
CA MET A 75 0.88 15.50 2.35
C MET A 75 1.63 15.27 1.04
N ALA A 76 2.69 16.04 0.76
CA ALA A 76 3.53 15.83 -0.42
C ALA A 76 4.17 14.43 -0.46
N GLY A 77 4.59 13.92 0.70
CA GLY A 77 5.12 12.56 0.82
C GLY A 77 4.11 11.46 0.48
N LYS A 78 2.80 11.70 0.58
CA LYS A 78 1.76 10.69 0.30
C LYS A 78 1.67 10.33 -1.18
N GLU A 79 1.82 11.30 -2.08
CA GLU A 79 1.80 11.01 -3.52
C GLU A 79 2.99 10.14 -3.94
N HIS A 80 4.18 10.46 -3.40
CA HIS A 80 5.38 9.68 -3.63
C HIS A 80 5.23 8.24 -3.10
N ARG A 81 4.71 8.08 -1.87
CA ARG A 81 4.43 6.77 -1.28
C ARG A 81 3.40 5.98 -2.10
N ALA A 82 2.33 6.61 -2.58
CA ALA A 82 1.34 5.94 -3.43
C ALA A 82 1.96 5.40 -4.74
N LYS A 83 2.88 6.15 -5.35
CA LYS A 83 3.64 5.69 -6.52
C LYS A 83 4.53 4.49 -6.19
N MET A 84 5.24 4.53 -5.07
CA MET A 84 6.08 3.43 -4.60
C MET A 84 5.24 2.17 -4.30
N ARG A 85 4.08 2.30 -3.65
CA ARG A 85 3.15 1.19 -3.41
C ARG A 85 2.73 0.50 -4.71
N LYS A 86 2.40 1.27 -5.75
CA LYS A 86 2.06 0.73 -7.09
C LYS A 86 3.25 -0.01 -7.72
N GLN A 87 4.46 0.52 -7.59
CA GLN A 87 5.67 -0.12 -8.10
C GLN A 87 5.97 -1.45 -7.38
N PHE A 88 5.84 -1.49 -6.06
CA PHE A 88 5.99 -2.73 -5.28
C PHE A 88 4.93 -3.77 -5.67
N ALA A 89 3.66 -3.37 -5.76
CA ALA A 89 2.58 -4.26 -6.18
C ALA A 89 2.81 -4.80 -7.60
N ARG A 90 3.27 -3.96 -8.53
CA ARG A 90 3.63 -4.36 -9.90
C ARG A 90 4.78 -5.37 -9.90
N ASN A 91 5.88 -5.07 -9.22
CA ASN A 91 7.05 -5.96 -9.17
C ASN A 91 6.66 -7.32 -8.58
N MET A 92 5.90 -7.30 -7.49
CA MET A 92 5.38 -8.52 -6.88
C MET A 92 4.44 -9.29 -7.83
N HIS A 93 3.55 -8.62 -8.56
CA HIS A 93 2.70 -9.26 -9.57
C HIS A 93 3.53 -9.97 -10.63
N LEU A 94 4.55 -9.30 -11.18
CA LEU A 94 5.42 -9.84 -12.21
C LEU A 94 6.25 -11.04 -11.72
N LYS A 95 6.62 -11.08 -10.44
CA LYS A 95 7.38 -12.17 -9.83
C LYS A 95 6.50 -13.33 -9.35
N CYS A 96 5.31 -13.05 -8.84
CA CYS A 96 4.44 -14.01 -8.18
C CYS A 96 3.30 -14.56 -9.05
N SER A 97 2.94 -13.87 -10.14
CA SER A 97 1.86 -14.30 -11.02
C SER A 97 2.29 -14.45 -12.47
N SER A 98 1.63 -15.39 -13.13
CA SER A 98 1.70 -15.61 -14.57
C SER A 98 0.57 -14.88 -15.32
N LYS A 99 -0.37 -14.27 -14.59
CA LYS A 99 -1.51 -13.53 -15.16
C LYS A 99 -1.07 -12.17 -15.72
N PRO A 100 -1.78 -11.63 -16.72
CA PRO A 100 -1.50 -10.30 -17.24
C PRO A 100 -1.57 -9.24 -16.13
N LEU A 101 -0.72 -8.23 -16.24
CA LEU A 101 -0.67 -7.14 -15.26
C LEU A 101 -2.00 -6.37 -15.28
N PRO A 102 -2.67 -6.17 -14.14
CA PRO A 102 -3.93 -5.43 -14.10
C PRO A 102 -3.71 -3.97 -14.48
N ALA A 103 -4.71 -3.36 -15.14
CA ALA A 103 -4.64 -1.98 -15.64
C ALA A 103 -4.35 -0.96 -14.51
N SER A 104 -4.75 -1.26 -13.27
CA SER A 104 -4.46 -0.43 -12.09
C SER A 104 -2.97 -0.35 -11.73
N LEU A 105 -2.16 -1.30 -12.20
CA LEU A 105 -0.71 -1.37 -12.00
C LEU A 105 0.09 -1.15 -13.29
N ALA A 106 -0.59 -1.03 -14.43
CA ALA A 106 0.04 -0.71 -15.70
C ALA A 106 0.62 0.71 -15.65
N SER A 107 1.86 0.87 -16.12
CA SER A 107 2.41 2.21 -16.37
C SER A 107 1.74 2.80 -17.62
N SER A 108 1.73 4.12 -17.77
CA SER A 108 1.35 4.77 -19.04
C SER A 108 2.16 4.21 -20.23
N ALA A 109 3.38 3.73 -19.98
CA ALA A 109 4.22 3.05 -20.96
C ALA A 109 3.73 1.64 -21.38
N ASP A 110 3.03 0.91 -20.51
CA ASP A 110 2.43 -0.41 -20.84
C ASP A 110 1.17 -0.26 -21.70
N THR A 111 0.48 0.88 -21.61
CA THR A 111 -0.76 1.14 -22.36
C THR A 111 -0.46 1.48 -23.82
N ALA A 112 0.72 2.04 -24.10
CA ALA A 112 1.15 2.41 -25.46
C ALA A 112 1.60 1.22 -26.33
N LYS A 113 1.61 -0.01 -25.78
CA LYS A 113 2.05 -1.23 -26.48
C LYS A 113 0.89 -2.20 -26.79
N ARG A 114 -0.34 -1.79 -26.54
CA ARG A 114 -1.53 -2.62 -26.76
C ARG A 114 -2.31 -2.15 -27.98
#